data_AF-A0A536ZZI3-F1
#
_entry.id   AF-A0A536ZZI3-F1
#
_cell.length_a   1.000
_cell.length_b   1.000
_cell.length_c   1.000
_cell.angle_alpha   90.00
_cell.angle_beta   90.00
_cell.angle_gamma   90.00
#
_symmetry.space_group_name_H-M   'P 1'
#
loop_
_entity.id
_entity.type
_entity.pdbx_description
1 polymer ?
#
loop_
_entity_poly.entity_id
_entity_poly.type
_entity_poly.pdbx_seq_one_letter_code
_entity_poly.pdbx_strand_id
1 'polypeptide(L)'
;MTIKVAINGYGRIGRNVLRAHYEGGKKHDLAIVAINDLGSPETNAHLTRYDTAHGKFPGKVQVEGDAMIVDGDRIKVLAQRDPATLPWSALGVDVVMECTGLFTSKE
;
A
#
# COMPACT_ATOMS: atom_id res chain seq x y z
N MET A 1 -19.83 0.89 -4.46
CA MET A 1 -18.92 0.98 -5.63
C MET A 1 -17.55 1.09 -5.00
N THR A 2 -16.72 0.06 -5.15
CA THR A 2 -15.46 -0.03 -4.40
C THR A 2 -14.44 0.95 -4.95
N ILE A 3 -13.97 1.86 -4.10
CA ILE A 3 -12.95 2.84 -4.46
C ILE A 3 -11.59 2.15 -4.43
N LYS A 4 -10.86 2.21 -5.54
CA LYS A 4 -9.52 1.64 -5.68
C LYS A 4 -8.48 2.66 -5.24
N VAL A 5 -7.73 2.30 -4.21
CA VAL A 5 -6.73 3.15 -3.57
C VAL A 5 -5.33 2.65 -3.90
N ALA A 6 -4.44 3.56 -4.28
CA ALA A 6 -3.00 3.32 -4.27
C ALA A 6 -2.33 4.07 -3.11
N ILE A 7 -1.23 3.53 -2.60
CA ILE A 7 -0.41 4.20 -1.58
C ILE A 7 0.94 4.54 -2.21
N ASN A 8 1.27 5.83 -2.28
CA ASN A 8 2.59 6.27 -2.72
C ASN A 8 3.46 6.58 -1.50
N GLY A 9 4.57 5.86 -1.32
CA GLY A 9 5.39 5.91 -0.12
C GLY A 9 4.89 4.94 0.96
N TYR A 10 5.57 3.80 1.11
CA TYR A 10 5.21 2.74 2.06
C TYR A 10 6.01 2.81 3.36
N GLY A 11 6.22 4.05 3.82
CA GLY A 11 6.80 4.37 5.12
C GLY A 11 5.83 4.09 6.27
N ARG A 12 6.06 4.73 7.43
CA ARG A 12 5.21 4.52 8.62
C ARG A 12 3.73 4.79 8.35
N ILE A 13 3.41 5.93 7.73
CA ILE A 13 2.01 6.31 7.47
C ILE A 13 1.39 5.40 6.41
N GLY A 14 2.06 5.15 5.28
CA GLY A 14 1.55 4.26 4.24
C GLY A 14 1.22 2.85 4.75
N ARG A 15 2.11 2.25 5.57
CA ARG A 15 1.83 0.96 6.23
C ARG A 15 0.66 1.02 7.18
N ASN A 16 0.53 2.11 7.94
CA ASN A 16 -0.58 2.27 8.87
C ASN A 16 -1.92 2.51 8.18
N VAL A 17 -1.95 3.10 6.97
CA VAL A 17 -3.16 3.18 6.14
C VAL A 17 -3.64 1.77 5.77
N LEU A 18 -2.73 0.93 5.26
CA LEU A 18 -3.05 -0.47 4.98
C LEU A 18 -3.51 -1.18 6.26
N ARG A 19 -2.75 -1.05 7.34
CA ARG A 19 -3.06 -1.68 8.62
C ARG A 19 -4.45 -1.31 9.13
N ALA A 20 -4.80 -0.03 9.14
CA ALA A 20 -6.10 0.46 9.59
C ALA A 20 -7.26 -0.11 8.75
N HIS A 21 -7.07 -0.27 7.44
CA HIS A 21 -8.07 -0.88 6.57
C HIS A 21 -8.36 -2.34 6.96
N TYR A 22 -7.33 -3.16 7.17
CA TYR A 22 -7.50 -4.58 7.51
C TYR A 22 -7.88 -4.81 8.99
N GLU A 23 -7.25 -4.13 9.94
CA GLU A 23 -7.59 -4.22 11.37
C GLU A 23 -8.98 -3.66 11.65
N GLY A 24 -9.41 -2.67 10.86
CA GLY A 24 -10.77 -2.17 10.86
C GLY A 24 -11.80 -3.16 10.30
N GLY A 25 -11.38 -4.32 9.80
CA GLY A 25 -12.27 -5.32 9.18
C GLY A 25 -12.81 -4.90 7.82
N LYS A 26 -12.06 -4.06 7.08
CA LYS A 26 -12.44 -3.51 5.77
C LYS A 26 -13.85 -2.88 5.78
N LYS A 27 -14.19 -2.17 6.86
CA LYS A 27 -15.50 -1.53 7.08
C LYS A 27 -15.94 -0.58 5.97
N HIS A 28 -14.99 -0.04 5.22
CA HIS A 28 -15.23 0.88 4.11
C HIS A 28 -15.07 0.15 2.78
N ASP A 29 -15.88 0.52 1.79
CA ASP A 29 -15.85 -0.02 0.42
C ASP A 29 -14.62 0.50 -0.35
N LEU A 30 -13.43 0.13 0.14
CA LEU A 30 -12.12 0.49 -0.39
C LEU A 30 -11.35 -0.78 -0.76
N ALA A 31 -10.60 -0.74 -1.85
CA ALA A 31 -9.65 -1.78 -2.23
C ALA A 31 -8.27 -1.15 -2.41
N ILE A 32 -7.29 -1.57 -1.61
CA ILE A 32 -5.90 -1.15 -1.80
C ILE A 32 -5.31 -2.02 -2.92
N VAL A 33 -5.12 -1.44 -4.10
CA VAL A 33 -4.73 -2.20 -5.31
C VAL A 33 -3.25 -2.08 -5.64
N ALA A 34 -2.59 -1.02 -5.17
CA ALA A 34 -1.18 -0.78 -5.45
C ALA A 34 -0.47 -0.04 -4.33
N ILE A 35 0.83 -0.32 -4.19
CA ILE A 35 1.77 0.38 -3.33
C ILE A 35 2.98 0.76 -4.20
N ASN A 36 3.44 2.00 -4.12
CA ASN A 36 4.73 2.40 -4.67
C ASN A 36 5.72 2.69 -3.53
N ASP A 37 6.84 1.98 -3.53
CA ASP A 37 7.93 2.16 -2.58
C ASP A 37 9.25 1.67 -3.19
N LEU A 38 10.38 2.26 -2.80
CA LEU A 38 11.68 1.87 -3.34
C LEU A 38 12.24 0.58 -2.68
N GLY A 39 11.64 0.14 -1.59
CA GLY A 39 11.93 -1.15 -0.95
C GLY A 39 11.33 -2.32 -1.72
N SER A 40 11.91 -3.50 -1.53
CA SER A 40 11.43 -4.71 -2.20
C SER A 40 10.06 -5.16 -1.62
N PRO A 41 9.26 -5.94 -2.38
CA PRO A 41 8.03 -6.55 -1.87
C PRO A 41 8.26 -7.36 -0.58
N GLU A 42 9.39 -8.04 -0.44
CA GLU A 42 9.78 -8.80 0.75
C GLU A 42 10.01 -7.91 1.96
N THR A 43 10.72 -6.79 1.79
CA THR A 43 10.91 -5.79 2.85
C THR A 43 9.57 -5.19 3.26
N ASN A 44 8.75 -4.79 2.30
CA ASN A 44 7.42 -4.21 2.56
C ASN A 44 6.50 -5.19 3.29
N ALA A 45 6.52 -6.47 2.90
CA ALA A 45 5.77 -7.52 3.58
C ALA A 45 6.29 -7.76 5.00
N HIS A 46 7.61 -7.76 5.22
CA HIS A 46 8.19 -7.89 6.55
C HIS A 46 7.77 -6.73 7.47
N LEU A 47 7.90 -5.50 6.99
CA LEU A 47 7.52 -4.29 7.75
C LEU A 47 6.01 -4.16 7.95
N THR A 48 5.20 -4.77 7.08
CA THR A 48 3.76 -4.89 7.30
C THR A 48 3.47 -5.89 8.43
N ARG A 49 4.16 -7.04 8.47
CA ARG A 49 3.97 -8.05 9.51
C ARG A 49 4.38 -7.57 10.90
N TYR A 50 5.42 -6.75 11.00
CA TYR A 50 6.04 -6.38 12.27
C TYR A 50 6.23 -4.86 12.36
N ASP A 51 5.50 -4.24 13.29
CA ASP A 51 5.69 -2.84 13.69
C ASP A 51 6.00 -2.77 15.19
N THR A 52 7.02 -2.01 15.58
CA THR A 52 7.43 -1.90 16.99
C THR A 52 6.40 -1.17 17.85
N ALA A 53 5.70 -0.16 17.31
CA ALA A 53 4.75 0.65 18.05
C ALA A 53 3.35 0.01 18.09
N HIS A 54 2.94 -0.61 16.99
CA HIS A 54 1.61 -1.19 16.85
C HIS A 54 1.59 -2.72 17.00
N GLY A 55 2.75 -3.36 17.13
CA GLY A 55 2.86 -4.81 17.27
C GLY A 55 2.70 -5.56 15.94
N LYS A 56 2.45 -6.86 16.05
CA LYS A 56 2.29 -7.77 14.90
C LYS A 56 0.97 -7.50 14.18
N PHE A 57 1.00 -7.45 12.85
CA PHE A 57 -0.21 -7.36 12.03
C PHE A 57 -1.03 -8.66 12.13
N PRO A 58 -2.36 -8.58 12.32
CA PRO A 58 -3.17 -9.77 12.58
C PRO A 58 -3.43 -10.63 11.33
N GLY A 59 -3.36 -10.04 10.13
CA GLY A 59 -3.61 -10.74 8.87
C GLY A 59 -2.42 -11.53 8.34
N LYS A 60 -2.70 -12.38 7.35
CA LYS A 60 -1.68 -13.13 6.62
C LYS A 60 -1.08 -12.23 5.54
N VAL A 61 0.24 -12.08 5.55
CA VAL A 61 0.98 -11.32 4.54
C VAL A 61 1.98 -12.23 3.84
N GLN A 62 1.86 -12.36 2.51
CA GLN A 62 2.74 -13.14 1.65
C GLN A 62 3.27 -12.27 0.50
N VAL A 63 4.27 -12.76 -0.22
CA VAL A 63 4.81 -12.12 -1.42
C VAL A 63 4.69 -13.08 -2.58
N GLU A 64 4.24 -12.56 -3.72
CA GLU A 64 4.12 -13.28 -4.98
C GLU A 64 4.69 -12.45 -6.13
N GLY A 65 5.98 -12.61 -6.40
CA GLY A 65 6.70 -11.81 -7.39
C GLY A 65 6.70 -10.33 -6.98
N ASP A 66 6.09 -9.49 -7.81
CA ASP A 66 5.98 -8.04 -7.58
C ASP A 66 4.70 -7.62 -6.85
N ALA A 67 4.08 -8.53 -6.10
CA ALA A 67 2.88 -8.25 -5.33
C ALA A 67 3.00 -8.73 -3.89
N MET A 68 2.32 -8.01 -3.00
CA MET A 68 2.06 -8.44 -1.64
C MET A 68 0.64 -8.98 -1.56
N ILE A 69 0.45 -10.15 -0.94
CA ILE A 69 -0.86 -10.76 -0.72
C ILE A 69 -1.24 -10.56 0.75
N VAL A 70 -2.29 -9.79 1.01
CA VAL A 70 -2.77 -9.48 2.37
C VAL A 70 -4.18 -10.02 2.54
N ASP A 71 -4.34 -11.04 3.39
CA ASP A 71 -5.60 -11.76 3.59
C ASP A 71 -6.29 -12.18 2.27
N GLY A 72 -5.49 -12.58 1.29
CA GLY A 72 -5.94 -13.01 -0.04
C GLY A 72 -6.05 -11.89 -1.08
N ASP A 73 -5.99 -10.62 -0.68
CA ASP A 73 -6.01 -9.51 -1.62
C ASP A 73 -4.63 -9.32 -2.25
N ARG A 74 -4.59 -9.27 -3.58
CA ARG A 74 -3.36 -9.01 -4.33
C ARG A 74 -3.13 -7.50 -4.45
N ILE A 75 -2.02 -7.02 -3.91
CA ILE A 75 -1.61 -5.62 -3.94
C ILE A 75 -0.33 -5.52 -4.77
N LYS A 76 -0.37 -4.81 -5.90
CA LYS A 76 0.79 -4.59 -6.75
C LYS A 76 1.82 -3.74 -6.03
N VAL A 77 3.09 -4.15 -6.03
CA VAL A 77 4.21 -3.34 -5.53
C VAL A 77 4.97 -2.78 -6.73
N LEU A 78 5.12 -1.47 -6.75
CA LEU A 78 5.85 -0.70 -7.74
C LEU A 78 7.04 -0.04 -7.07
N ALA A 79 8.09 0.27 -7.84
CA ALA A 79 9.30 0.92 -7.35
C ALA A 79 9.74 2.03 -8.31
N GLN A 80 8.91 3.06 -8.45
CA GLN A 80 9.19 4.23 -9.28
C GLN A 80 9.47 5.46 -8.42
N ARG A 81 10.56 6.19 -8.73
CA ARG A 81 10.89 7.45 -8.05
C ARG A 81 10.03 8.61 -8.53
N ASP A 82 9.74 8.64 -9.83
CA ASP A 82 8.90 9.66 -10.45
C ASP A 82 7.44 9.20 -10.44
N PRO A 83 6.55 9.84 -9.66
CA PRO A 83 5.14 9.45 -9.59
C PRO A 83 4.40 9.64 -10.91
N ALA A 84 4.88 10.51 -11.82
CA ALA A 84 4.26 10.70 -13.13
C ALA A 84 4.36 9.47 -14.03
N THR A 85 5.33 8.59 -13.77
CA THR A 85 5.52 7.33 -14.52
C THR A 85 4.68 6.17 -14.00
N LEU A 86 3.98 6.35 -12.88
CA LEU A 86 3.22 5.28 -12.26
C LEU A 86 1.94 4.97 -13.06
N PRO A 87 1.64 3.69 -13.33
CA PRO A 87 0.55 3.29 -14.23
C PRO A 87 -0.83 3.31 -13.55
N TRP A 88 -1.17 4.37 -12.82
CA TRP A 88 -2.41 4.49 -12.04
C TRP A 88 -3.66 4.26 -12.85
N SER A 89 -3.73 4.85 -14.05
CA SER A 89 -4.87 4.66 -14.94
C SER A 89 -5.03 3.20 -15.36
N ALA A 90 -3.94 2.51 -15.72
CA ALA A 90 -3.99 1.10 -16.12
C ALA A 90 -4.35 0.17 -14.96
N LEU A 91 -4.01 0.55 -13.73
CA LEU A 91 -4.39 -0.16 -12.51
C LEU A 91 -5.81 0.20 -12.03
N GLY A 92 -6.46 1.18 -12.66
CA GLY A 92 -7.79 1.67 -12.31
C GLY A 92 -7.85 2.31 -10.94
N VAL A 93 -6.80 3.05 -10.54
CA VAL A 93 -6.75 3.75 -9.25
C VAL A 93 -7.65 4.98 -9.29
N ASP A 94 -8.52 5.12 -8.29
CA ASP A 94 -9.41 6.27 -8.11
C ASP A 94 -8.79 7.33 -7.19
N VAL A 95 -8.06 6.89 -6.16
CA VAL A 95 -7.44 7.77 -5.14
C VAL A 95 -6.02 7.31 -4.87
N VAL A 96 -5.08 8.26 -4.83
CA VAL A 96 -3.71 8.02 -4.37
C VAL A 96 -3.54 8.63 -2.99
N MET A 97 -3.12 7.82 -2.03
CA MET A 97 -2.68 8.26 -0.71
C MET A 97 -1.19 8.62 -0.79
N GLU A 98 -0.89 9.90 -0.97
CA GLU A 98 0.48 10.42 -1.03
C GLU A 98 1.09 10.50 0.37
N CYS A 99 1.99 9.57 0.67
CA CYS A 99 2.58 9.33 1.99
C CYS A 99 4.13 9.38 1.96
N THR A 100 4.75 9.81 0.86
CA THR A 100 6.21 9.94 0.74
C THR A 100 6.76 11.12 1.53
N GLY A 101 5.94 12.16 1.71
CA GLY A 101 6.38 13.46 2.23
C GLY A 101 7.18 14.30 1.23
N LEU A 102 7.33 13.84 -0.01
CA LEU A 102 8.05 14.56 -1.07
C LEU A 102 7.11 15.40 -1.94
N PHE A 103 5.94 14.86 -2.29
CA PHE A 103 4.94 15.51 -3.14
C PHE A 103 3.82 16.11 -2.26
N THR A 104 4.11 17.26 -1.65
CA THR A 104 3.21 17.90 -0.66
C THR A 104 2.61 19.22 -1.14
N SER A 105 2.96 19.63 -2.37
CA SER A 105 2.39 20.74 -3.10
C SER A 105 1.26 20.26 -4.02
N LYS A 106 0.52 21.21 -4.58
CA LYS A 106 -0.51 20.91 -5.57
C LYS A 106 0.09 20.65 -6.95
N GLU A 107 1.19 21.35 -7.26
CA GLU A 107 2.09 21.15 -8.40
C GLU A 107 2.83 19.83 -8.26
#